data_AF-A0A8R1W0H4-F1
#
_entry.id   AF-A0A8R1W0H4-F1
#
_cell.length_a   1.000
_cell.length_b   1.000
_cell.length_c   1.000
_cell.angle_alpha   90.00
_cell.angle_beta   90.00
_cell.angle_gamma   90.00
#
_symmetry.space_group_name_H-M   'P 1'
#
loop_
_entity.id
_entity.type
_entity.pdbx_description
1 polymer ?
#
loop_
_entity_poly.entity_id
_entity_poly.type
_entity_poly.pdbx_seq_one_letter_code
_entity_poly.pdbx_strand_id
1 'polypeptide(L)'
;MAVNDSTDAMAALSVNDDRWKELGLDDIIQTQLIKIENGYESIFSWSIQRLTGSNQNLRFSLVDKVRGKQEMITYVDGCKNDEFNLNRFYLQLVASYELYNSKRYEESYLEIGNVVKFMETCKFDESNEQYSSAYHHIARATNAYIAFTLKIDAEKLLNDIKQINNFNRAEKAAICAVKGRVFMEYAPKGNDIALEFASRARNLYSAEHEWIIIWLKAKGRVRRYYQPYTMAGNDEMDAAKTLCSTTLKSHILIEVSQLYKETGFVYKMKNNYSESNKYYKLASDIAKKSVELAKDDTRQLCFILMICIENPKLLSKSIIDNLITKLTNVKNSRVDQVLGLYYLKHEKDYAKAKIHLYRGKAAGQFNTALQLIEVECLLQSVKTFPYVNTLNMMYDDFPNPVRRLIILKHLLIYYNYCEKNPKEMMRYLKLYIDQDVDDTIKKRHLTYTRPLFYVDTYDKPNEFMNVLSKNVEDLINYKWSIEEKQTIDCFNKILKLNSDDDKFNDSNKTTINKKNESWRKQRIDLSENRSNESYQQKNESWRKQRNPRYE
;
A
#
# COMPACT_ATOMS: atom_id res chain seq x y z
N MET A 1 -32.23 -5.69 31.77
CA MET A 1 -33.38 -5.69 30.84
C MET A 1 -33.37 -4.40 30.06
N ALA A 2 -32.92 -4.50 28.80
CA ALA A 2 -33.15 -3.59 27.68
C ALA A 2 -32.40 -4.26 26.51
N VAL A 3 -33.10 -5.17 25.82
CA VAL A 3 -32.65 -5.81 24.59
C VAL A 3 -32.87 -4.78 23.49
N ASN A 4 -31.79 -4.21 22.94
CA ASN A 4 -31.87 -3.45 21.70
C ASN A 4 -31.53 -4.40 20.56
N ASP A 5 -32.57 -4.98 19.99
CA ASP A 5 -32.57 -5.63 18.69
C ASP A 5 -32.19 -4.60 17.61
N SER A 6 -30.91 -4.60 17.24
CA SER A 6 -30.35 -3.83 16.12
C SER A 6 -30.10 -4.72 14.90
N THR A 7 -30.58 -5.96 14.92
CA THR A 7 -30.39 -6.93 13.82
C THR A 7 -31.33 -6.73 12.63
N ASP A 8 -32.39 -5.92 12.76
CA ASP A 8 -33.44 -5.82 11.73
C ASP A 8 -33.31 -4.62 10.76
N ALA A 9 -32.39 -3.68 10.98
CA ALA A 9 -32.30 -2.48 10.11
C ALA A 9 -31.46 -2.66 8.83
N MET A 10 -30.90 -3.85 8.58
CA MET A 10 -30.18 -4.18 7.34
C MET A 10 -31.00 -5.09 6.41
N ALA A 11 -32.31 -5.16 6.63
CA ALA A 11 -33.23 -5.95 5.83
C ALA A 11 -33.10 -5.65 4.32
N ALA A 12 -33.02 -6.72 3.55
CA ALA A 12 -32.96 -6.77 2.11
C ALA A 12 -34.02 -5.87 1.46
N LEU A 13 -33.56 -4.93 0.65
CA LEU A 13 -34.39 -4.20 -0.31
C LEU A 13 -33.72 -4.41 -1.67
N SER A 14 -34.31 -5.28 -2.47
CA SER A 14 -33.89 -5.58 -3.84
C SER A 14 -33.91 -4.29 -4.64
N VAL A 15 -32.75 -3.87 -5.11
CA VAL A 15 -32.69 -2.85 -6.16
C VAL A 15 -33.15 -3.58 -7.42
N ASN A 16 -34.25 -3.12 -8.00
CA ASN A 16 -34.61 -3.46 -9.37
C ASN A 16 -33.52 -2.81 -10.25
N ASP A 17 -32.38 -3.48 -10.39
CA ASP A 17 -31.19 -2.93 -11.02
C ASP A 17 -31.47 -2.88 -12.52
N ASP A 18 -31.64 -1.67 -13.09
CA ASP A 18 -31.84 -1.46 -14.53
C ASP A 18 -30.79 -2.20 -15.38
N ARG A 19 -29.65 -2.55 -14.76
CA ARG A 19 -28.62 -3.46 -15.27
C ARG A 19 -29.13 -4.83 -15.75
N TRP A 20 -30.08 -5.48 -15.06
CA TRP A 20 -30.55 -6.81 -15.48
C TRP A 20 -31.41 -6.74 -16.74
N LYS A 21 -32.13 -5.62 -16.92
CA LYS A 21 -32.84 -5.30 -18.16
C LYS A 21 -31.87 -5.01 -19.30
N GLU A 22 -30.80 -4.24 -19.05
CA GLU A 22 -29.73 -4.01 -20.02
C GLU A 22 -29.08 -5.33 -20.51
N LEU A 23 -28.95 -6.32 -19.62
CA LEU A 23 -28.35 -7.62 -19.92
C LEU A 23 -29.32 -8.64 -20.54
N GLY A 24 -30.61 -8.32 -20.64
CA GLY A 24 -31.63 -9.24 -21.15
C GLY A 24 -31.65 -10.57 -20.38
N LEU A 25 -31.57 -10.50 -19.04
CA LEU A 25 -31.67 -11.66 -18.17
C LEU A 25 -33.14 -12.07 -18.02
N ASP A 26 -33.42 -13.37 -18.12
CA ASP A 26 -34.77 -13.89 -17.90
C ASP A 26 -35.14 -13.91 -16.40
N ASP A 27 -36.43 -14.08 -16.11
CA ASP A 27 -36.96 -14.06 -14.73
C ASP A 27 -36.36 -15.17 -13.85
N ILE A 28 -35.95 -16.30 -14.44
CA ILE A 28 -35.34 -17.42 -13.72
C ILE A 28 -33.97 -17.01 -13.19
N ILE A 29 -33.13 -16.44 -14.06
CA ILE A 29 -31.79 -15.95 -13.70
C ILE A 29 -31.91 -14.82 -12.68
N GLN A 30 -32.82 -13.85 -12.89
CA GLN A 30 -33.04 -12.77 -11.94
C GLN A 30 -33.43 -13.31 -10.56
N THR A 31 -34.31 -14.30 -10.51
CA THR A 31 -34.70 -14.97 -9.25
C THR A 31 -33.50 -15.62 -8.55
N GLN A 32 -32.60 -16.26 -9.29
CA GLN A 32 -31.38 -16.84 -8.70
C GLN A 32 -30.42 -15.77 -8.17
N LEU A 33 -30.24 -14.65 -8.88
CA LEU A 33 -29.41 -13.54 -8.41
C LEU A 33 -29.96 -12.94 -7.11
N ILE A 34 -31.28 -12.69 -7.04
CA ILE A 34 -31.95 -12.22 -5.81
C ILE A 34 -31.76 -13.23 -4.67
N LYS A 35 -31.86 -14.53 -4.96
CA LYS A 35 -31.64 -15.59 -3.97
C LYS A 35 -30.21 -15.55 -3.42
N ILE A 36 -29.20 -15.32 -4.27
CA ILE A 36 -27.81 -15.15 -3.83
C ILE A 36 -27.65 -13.89 -2.98
N GLU A 37 -28.22 -12.76 -3.40
CA GLU A 37 -28.12 -11.49 -2.66
C GLU A 37 -28.74 -11.56 -1.26
N ASN A 38 -29.83 -12.32 -1.10
CA ASN A 38 -30.57 -12.38 0.16
C ASN A 38 -30.21 -13.59 1.03
N GLY A 39 -29.78 -14.69 0.43
CA GLY A 39 -29.58 -15.98 1.10
C GLY A 39 -28.13 -16.43 1.25
N TYR A 40 -27.18 -15.73 0.59
CA TYR A 40 -25.77 -16.12 0.55
C TYR A 40 -24.84 -14.95 0.90
N GLU A 41 -23.69 -15.28 1.46
CA GLU A 41 -22.61 -14.34 1.67
C GLU A 41 -21.78 -14.28 0.40
N SER A 42 -22.05 -13.29 -0.44
CA SER A 42 -21.27 -12.98 -1.64
C SER A 42 -20.85 -11.52 -1.57
N ILE A 43 -19.80 -11.12 -2.29
CA ILE A 43 -19.43 -9.70 -2.30
C ILE A 43 -20.55 -8.78 -2.82
N PHE A 44 -21.49 -9.34 -3.61
CA PHE A 44 -22.66 -8.64 -4.14
C PHE A 44 -23.76 -8.44 -3.08
N SER A 45 -23.90 -9.35 -2.11
CA SER A 45 -24.86 -9.18 -1.00
C SER A 45 -24.45 -8.10 0.00
N TRP A 46 -23.25 -7.52 -0.11
CA TRP A 46 -22.71 -6.59 0.88
C TRP A 46 -23.02 -5.12 0.59
N SER A 47 -23.72 -4.81 -0.50
CA SER A 47 -24.14 -3.44 -0.83
C SER A 47 -23.01 -2.40 -0.85
N ILE A 48 -21.80 -2.79 -1.29
CA ILE A 48 -20.57 -1.96 -1.18
C ILE A 48 -20.76 -0.57 -1.81
N GLN A 49 -21.21 -0.51 -3.07
CA GLN A 49 -21.44 0.77 -3.77
C GLN A 49 -22.41 1.69 -3.03
N ARG A 50 -23.54 1.13 -2.58
CA ARG A 50 -24.57 1.89 -1.86
C ARG A 50 -24.03 2.48 -0.57
N LEU A 51 -23.30 1.69 0.20
CA LEU A 51 -22.82 2.08 1.53
C LEU A 51 -21.62 3.03 1.47
N THR A 52 -20.75 2.87 0.47
CA THR A 52 -19.52 3.68 0.36
C THR A 52 -19.69 4.90 -0.53
N GLY A 53 -20.74 4.94 -1.36
CA GLY A 53 -20.92 5.99 -2.37
C GLY A 53 -19.75 6.05 -3.35
N SER A 54 -19.06 4.92 -3.57
CA SER A 54 -17.93 4.82 -4.48
C SER A 54 -18.39 5.22 -5.89
N ASN A 55 -17.88 6.37 -6.34
CA ASN A 55 -18.30 6.99 -7.57
C ASN A 55 -17.88 6.13 -8.78
N GLN A 56 -18.78 5.96 -9.75
CA GLN A 56 -18.56 5.06 -10.88
C GLN A 56 -17.35 5.44 -11.74
N ASN A 57 -16.91 6.70 -11.66
CA ASN A 57 -15.78 7.25 -12.43
C ASN A 57 -14.38 6.90 -11.86
N LEU A 58 -14.30 6.34 -10.64
CA LEU A 58 -13.01 5.99 -9.98
C LEU A 58 -12.61 4.50 -10.16
N ARG A 59 -13.42 3.71 -10.88
CA ARG A 59 -13.37 2.22 -10.89
C ARG A 59 -12.08 1.60 -11.43
N PHE A 60 -11.51 2.15 -12.51
CA PHE A 60 -10.25 1.64 -13.08
C PHE A 60 -9.06 1.77 -12.12
N SER A 61 -9.06 2.81 -11.28
CA SER A 61 -7.97 3.04 -10.32
C SER A 61 -7.90 1.96 -9.22
N LEU A 62 -9.05 1.35 -8.87
CA LEU A 62 -9.10 0.40 -7.75
C LEU A 62 -8.67 -1.01 -8.16
N VAL A 63 -9.10 -1.50 -9.32
CA VAL A 63 -8.65 -2.82 -9.85
C VAL A 63 -7.13 -2.84 -9.98
N ASP A 64 -6.55 -1.80 -10.59
CA ASP A 64 -5.11 -1.68 -10.78
C ASP A 64 -4.34 -1.57 -9.46
N LYS A 65 -4.86 -0.78 -8.51
CA LYS A 65 -4.29 -0.66 -7.16
C LYS A 65 -4.30 -2.00 -6.43
N VAL A 66 -5.40 -2.74 -6.52
CA VAL A 66 -5.59 -4.03 -5.87
C VAL A 66 -4.74 -5.11 -6.51
N ARG A 67 -4.68 -5.17 -7.85
CA ARG A 67 -3.77 -6.07 -8.59
C ARG A 67 -2.31 -5.74 -8.31
N GLY A 68 -1.93 -4.47 -8.24
CA GLY A 68 -0.58 -4.08 -7.81
C GLY A 68 -0.24 -4.54 -6.39
N LYS A 69 -1.21 -4.53 -5.46
CA LYS A 69 -1.04 -5.13 -4.12
C LYS A 69 -0.94 -6.66 -4.18
N GLN A 70 -1.69 -7.32 -5.06
CA GLN A 70 -1.61 -8.78 -5.24
C GLN A 70 -0.31 -9.23 -5.88
N GLU A 71 0.21 -8.48 -6.86
CA GLU A 71 1.54 -8.71 -7.46
C GLU A 71 2.62 -8.65 -6.36
N MET A 72 2.52 -7.67 -5.47
CA MET A 72 3.37 -7.54 -4.27
C MET A 72 3.14 -8.62 -3.20
N ILE A 73 2.14 -9.47 -3.32
CA ILE A 73 1.96 -10.66 -2.48
C ILE A 73 2.52 -11.88 -3.24
N THR A 74 2.19 -12.02 -4.52
CA THR A 74 2.47 -13.21 -5.34
C THR A 74 3.94 -13.31 -5.78
N TYR A 75 4.54 -12.22 -6.26
CA TYR A 75 5.95 -12.19 -6.71
C TYR A 75 6.96 -12.08 -5.56
N VAL A 76 6.47 -11.85 -4.34
CA VAL A 76 7.21 -11.18 -3.27
C VAL A 76 7.14 -11.96 -1.96
N ASP A 77 6.02 -12.65 -1.66
CA ASP A 77 5.92 -13.42 -0.42
C ASP A 77 6.58 -14.80 -0.50
N GLY A 78 7.00 -15.26 -1.69
CA GLY A 78 7.53 -16.61 -1.87
C GLY A 78 6.58 -17.68 -1.31
N CYS A 79 5.29 -17.34 -1.13
CA CYS A 79 4.26 -18.30 -0.83
C CYS A 79 4.45 -19.40 -1.84
N LYS A 80 4.68 -20.63 -1.35
CA LYS A 80 4.55 -21.77 -2.22
C LYS A 80 3.21 -21.61 -2.90
N ASN A 81 3.19 -21.72 -4.22
CA ASN A 81 2.01 -21.38 -5.03
C ASN A 81 0.74 -22.15 -4.63
N ASP A 82 0.83 -23.08 -3.67
CA ASP A 82 -0.22 -23.90 -3.07
C ASP A 82 -0.71 -23.43 -1.68
N GLU A 83 -0.21 -22.38 -1.03
CA GLU A 83 -0.68 -21.97 0.32
C GLU A 83 -1.76 -20.87 0.31
N PHE A 84 -2.82 -21.03 1.10
CA PHE A 84 -3.88 -20.02 1.24
C PHE A 84 -3.35 -18.75 1.92
N ASN A 85 -3.74 -17.58 1.38
CA ASN A 85 -3.39 -16.29 1.93
C ASN A 85 -4.63 -15.39 2.00
N LEU A 86 -5.05 -15.06 3.23
CA LEU A 86 -6.23 -14.22 3.47
C LEU A 86 -6.10 -12.83 2.81
N ASN A 87 -4.88 -12.27 2.74
CA ASN A 87 -4.67 -10.98 2.07
C ASN A 87 -4.89 -11.06 0.57
N ARG A 88 -4.40 -12.12 -0.06
CA ARG A 88 -4.65 -12.37 -1.48
C ARG A 88 -6.15 -12.56 -1.75
N PHE A 89 -6.81 -13.35 -0.90
CA PHE A 89 -8.22 -13.69 -1.05
C PHE A 89 -9.15 -12.46 -1.13
N TYR A 90 -9.14 -11.57 -0.13
CA TYR A 90 -10.07 -10.42 -0.16
C TYR A 90 -9.71 -9.42 -1.28
N LEU A 91 -8.43 -9.30 -1.67
CA LEU A 91 -8.04 -8.47 -2.80
C LEU A 91 -8.64 -9.02 -4.10
N GLN A 92 -8.61 -10.33 -4.30
CA GLN A 92 -9.22 -10.96 -5.49
C GLN A 92 -10.74 -10.81 -5.51
N LEU A 93 -11.40 -10.83 -4.34
CA LEU A 93 -12.82 -10.49 -4.24
C LEU A 93 -13.08 -9.05 -4.70
N VAL A 94 -12.30 -8.07 -4.20
CA VAL A 94 -12.42 -6.66 -4.61
C VAL A 94 -12.21 -6.50 -6.12
N ALA A 95 -11.16 -7.12 -6.68
CA ALA A 95 -10.90 -7.07 -8.11
C ALA A 95 -12.08 -7.64 -8.92
N SER A 96 -12.62 -8.79 -8.51
CA SER A 96 -13.77 -9.42 -9.16
C SER A 96 -15.00 -8.51 -9.14
N TYR A 97 -15.31 -7.92 -7.98
CA TYR A 97 -16.44 -7.00 -7.83
C TYR A 97 -16.31 -5.74 -8.70
N GLU A 98 -15.12 -5.14 -8.75
CA GLU A 98 -14.89 -3.92 -9.54
C GLU A 98 -14.89 -4.20 -11.05
N LEU A 99 -14.38 -5.35 -11.50
CA LEU A 99 -14.50 -5.80 -12.90
C LEU A 99 -15.96 -5.99 -13.30
N TYR A 100 -16.75 -6.64 -12.44
CA TYR A 100 -18.19 -6.83 -12.65
C TYR A 100 -18.91 -5.48 -12.81
N ASN A 101 -18.65 -4.55 -11.89
CA ASN A 101 -19.26 -3.22 -11.91
C ASN A 101 -18.81 -2.36 -13.10
N SER A 102 -17.65 -2.68 -13.69
CA SER A 102 -17.15 -2.05 -14.90
C SER A 102 -17.69 -2.72 -16.18
N LYS A 103 -18.74 -3.56 -16.07
CA LYS A 103 -19.33 -4.36 -17.16
C LYS A 103 -18.36 -5.33 -17.84
N ARG A 104 -17.23 -5.67 -17.19
CA ARG A 104 -16.23 -6.65 -17.66
C ARG A 104 -16.51 -8.01 -17.04
N TYR A 105 -17.69 -8.55 -17.35
CA TYR A 105 -18.24 -9.75 -16.69
C TYR A 105 -17.39 -11.00 -16.88
N GLU A 106 -16.89 -11.24 -18.09
CA GLU A 106 -16.04 -12.40 -18.40
C GLU A 106 -14.72 -12.37 -17.63
N GLU A 107 -14.09 -11.20 -17.53
CA GLU A 107 -12.86 -11.04 -16.75
C GLU A 107 -13.11 -11.19 -15.25
N SER A 108 -14.24 -10.66 -14.77
CA SER A 108 -14.67 -10.86 -13.37
C SER A 108 -14.88 -12.35 -13.07
N TYR A 109 -15.51 -13.08 -13.99
CA TYR A 109 -15.76 -14.52 -13.89
C TYR A 109 -14.44 -15.32 -13.86
N LEU A 110 -13.49 -14.96 -14.72
CA LEU A 110 -12.17 -15.59 -14.74
C LEU A 110 -11.39 -15.32 -13.44
N GLU A 111 -11.43 -14.07 -12.95
CA GLU A 111 -10.76 -13.67 -11.70
C GLU A 111 -11.26 -14.49 -10.50
N ILE A 112 -12.57 -14.55 -10.26
CA ILE A 112 -13.14 -15.33 -9.16
C ILE A 112 -13.06 -16.84 -9.39
N GLY A 113 -13.18 -17.30 -10.63
CA GLY A 113 -13.07 -18.71 -10.99
C GLY A 113 -11.68 -19.27 -10.67
N ASN A 114 -10.64 -18.47 -10.89
CA ASN A 114 -9.27 -18.82 -10.49
C ASN A 114 -9.12 -18.94 -8.97
N VAL A 115 -9.82 -18.10 -8.19
CA VAL A 115 -9.86 -18.21 -6.72
C VAL A 115 -10.51 -19.53 -6.29
N VAL A 116 -11.68 -19.86 -6.86
CA VAL A 116 -12.40 -21.09 -6.51
C VAL A 116 -11.55 -22.33 -6.80
N LYS A 117 -10.96 -22.42 -8.01
CA LYS A 117 -10.07 -23.54 -8.38
C LYS A 117 -8.83 -23.62 -7.50
N PHE A 118 -8.23 -22.48 -7.17
CA PHE A 118 -7.08 -22.44 -6.26
C PHE A 118 -7.45 -22.97 -4.88
N MET A 119 -8.60 -22.55 -4.33
CA MET A 119 -9.03 -22.98 -3.00
C MET A 119 -9.31 -24.48 -2.89
N GLU A 120 -9.65 -25.15 -3.99
CA GLU A 120 -9.85 -26.61 -4.03
C GLU A 120 -8.55 -27.41 -3.85
N THR A 121 -7.40 -26.78 -4.14
CA THR A 121 -6.09 -27.46 -4.13
C THR A 121 -5.10 -26.85 -3.14
N CYS A 122 -5.41 -25.67 -2.59
CA CYS A 122 -4.51 -24.99 -1.68
C CYS A 122 -4.49 -25.64 -0.28
N LYS A 123 -3.35 -25.50 0.40
CA LYS A 123 -3.15 -25.84 1.79
C LYS A 123 -3.56 -24.65 2.65
N PHE A 124 -4.52 -24.88 3.55
CA PHE A 124 -4.80 -23.95 4.62
C PHE A 124 -3.78 -24.19 5.75
N ASP A 125 -3.28 -23.11 6.34
CA ASP A 125 -2.56 -23.22 7.61
C ASP A 125 -3.54 -23.51 8.76
N GLU A 126 -3.01 -23.99 9.89
CA GLU A 126 -3.82 -24.31 11.07
C GLU A 126 -4.70 -23.14 11.54
N SER A 127 -4.27 -21.89 11.33
CA SER A 127 -5.09 -20.72 11.69
C SER A 127 -6.30 -20.51 10.77
N ASN A 128 -6.20 -20.87 9.50
CA ASN A 128 -7.24 -20.60 8.51
C ASN A 128 -8.11 -21.81 8.18
N GLU A 129 -7.66 -23.03 8.49
CA GLU A 129 -8.38 -24.27 8.17
C GLU A 129 -9.79 -24.29 8.76
N GLN A 130 -9.95 -23.86 10.01
CA GLN A 130 -11.25 -23.74 10.69
C GLN A 130 -12.23 -22.75 10.04
N TYR A 131 -11.75 -21.88 9.14
CA TYR A 131 -12.54 -20.88 8.43
C TYR A 131 -12.76 -21.22 6.96
N SER A 132 -12.17 -22.30 6.46
CA SER A 132 -12.21 -22.72 5.05
C SER A 132 -13.63 -22.73 4.47
N SER A 133 -14.62 -23.27 5.21
CA SER A 133 -16.03 -23.30 4.80
C SER A 133 -16.61 -21.90 4.55
N ALA A 134 -16.27 -20.91 5.38
CA ALA A 134 -16.71 -19.54 5.19
C ALA A 134 -16.06 -18.91 3.95
N TYR A 135 -14.76 -19.14 3.73
CA TYR A 135 -14.07 -18.65 2.55
C TYR A 135 -14.61 -19.28 1.26
N HIS A 136 -14.83 -20.60 1.24
CA HIS A 136 -15.39 -21.30 0.09
C HIS A 136 -16.79 -20.81 -0.23
N HIS A 137 -17.62 -20.59 0.79
CA HIS A 137 -18.95 -20.01 0.60
C HIS A 137 -18.87 -18.65 -0.10
N ILE A 138 -18.03 -17.73 0.40
CA ILE A 138 -17.87 -16.40 -0.20
C ILE A 138 -17.42 -16.49 -1.66
N ALA A 139 -16.41 -17.31 -1.94
CA ALA A 139 -15.85 -17.45 -3.28
C ALA A 139 -16.85 -18.07 -4.27
N ARG A 140 -17.50 -19.18 -3.89
CA ARG A 140 -18.44 -19.91 -4.74
C ARG A 140 -19.74 -19.15 -4.95
N ALA A 141 -20.30 -18.51 -3.92
CA ALA A 141 -21.48 -17.66 -4.08
C ALA A 141 -21.20 -16.45 -4.98
N THR A 142 -20.03 -15.83 -4.83
CA THR A 142 -19.58 -14.74 -5.73
C THR A 142 -19.41 -15.24 -7.17
N ASN A 143 -18.81 -16.40 -7.36
CA ASN A 143 -18.64 -17.01 -8.68
C ASN A 143 -19.98 -17.35 -9.34
N ALA A 144 -20.89 -17.99 -8.59
CA ALA A 144 -22.22 -18.33 -9.08
C ALA A 144 -23.02 -17.09 -9.51
N TYR A 145 -22.95 -15.99 -8.75
CA TYR A 145 -23.60 -14.73 -9.12
C TYR A 145 -23.13 -14.22 -10.49
N ILE A 146 -21.82 -14.20 -10.72
CA ILE A 146 -21.24 -13.73 -11.99
C ILE A 146 -21.56 -14.73 -13.13
N ALA A 147 -21.51 -16.03 -12.85
CA ALA A 147 -21.85 -17.08 -13.80
C ALA A 147 -23.29 -16.97 -14.31
N PHE A 148 -24.26 -16.79 -13.40
CA PHE A 148 -25.66 -16.60 -13.75
C PHE A 148 -25.87 -15.33 -14.59
N THR A 149 -25.15 -14.26 -14.28
CA THR A 149 -25.16 -13.02 -15.10
C THR A 149 -24.69 -13.30 -16.54
N LEU A 150 -23.74 -14.22 -16.72
CA LEU A 150 -23.24 -14.68 -18.02
C LEU A 150 -24.09 -15.82 -18.63
N LYS A 151 -25.23 -16.18 -18.03
CA LYS A 151 -26.09 -17.31 -18.45
C LYS A 151 -25.36 -18.66 -18.45
N ILE A 152 -24.37 -18.82 -17.58
CA ILE A 152 -23.65 -20.07 -17.35
C ILE A 152 -24.34 -20.81 -16.19
N ASP A 153 -24.65 -22.10 -16.39
CA ASP A 153 -25.19 -22.93 -15.31
C ASP A 153 -24.17 -23.07 -14.17
N ALA A 154 -24.58 -22.60 -13.00
CA ALA A 154 -23.77 -22.56 -11.80
C ALA A 154 -24.52 -23.11 -10.57
N GLU A 155 -25.64 -23.83 -10.75
CA GLU A 155 -26.40 -24.36 -9.62
C GLU A 155 -25.56 -25.28 -8.73
N LYS A 156 -24.67 -26.07 -9.35
CA LYS A 156 -23.72 -26.95 -8.65
C LYS A 156 -22.82 -26.17 -7.68
N LEU A 157 -22.41 -24.94 -8.01
CA LEU A 157 -21.59 -24.12 -7.13
C LEU A 157 -22.31 -23.75 -5.82
N LEU A 158 -23.65 -23.67 -5.85
CA LEU A 158 -24.47 -23.33 -4.69
C LEU A 158 -24.92 -24.54 -3.87
N ASN A 159 -25.00 -25.71 -4.49
CA ASN A 159 -25.41 -26.94 -3.81
C ASN A 159 -24.33 -27.46 -2.85
N ASP A 160 -23.07 -27.23 -3.17
CA ASP A 160 -21.91 -27.75 -2.42
C ASP A 160 -21.40 -26.76 -1.34
N ILE A 161 -22.15 -25.70 -1.02
CA ILE A 161 -21.76 -24.74 0.02
C ILE A 161 -22.64 -24.82 1.26
N LYS A 162 -21.98 -24.74 2.41
CA LYS A 162 -22.63 -24.71 3.72
C LYS A 162 -23.53 -23.48 3.83
N GLN A 163 -24.78 -23.70 4.23
CA GLN A 163 -25.78 -22.65 4.44
C GLN A 163 -25.37 -21.71 5.58
N ILE A 164 -25.64 -20.41 5.46
CA ILE A 164 -25.21 -19.37 6.43
C ILE A 164 -25.71 -19.68 7.85
N ASN A 165 -26.95 -20.13 7.97
CA ASN A 165 -27.57 -20.44 9.26
C ASN A 165 -26.84 -21.55 10.01
N ASN A 166 -26.13 -22.41 9.28
CA ASN A 166 -25.36 -23.52 9.83
C ASN A 166 -23.92 -23.12 10.19
N PHE A 167 -23.49 -21.89 9.91
CA PHE A 167 -22.17 -21.42 10.31
C PHE A 167 -22.04 -21.32 11.83
N ASN A 168 -20.95 -21.89 12.33
CA ASN A 168 -20.53 -21.74 13.70
C ASN A 168 -20.05 -20.29 13.96
N ARG A 169 -19.81 -19.99 15.23
CA ARG A 169 -19.42 -18.64 15.66
C ARG A 169 -18.10 -18.16 15.02
N ALA A 170 -17.17 -19.07 14.77
CA ALA A 170 -15.86 -18.79 14.19
C ALA A 170 -15.96 -18.48 12.68
N GLU A 171 -16.75 -19.24 11.94
CA GLU A 171 -17.06 -19.00 10.52
C GLU A 171 -17.81 -17.67 10.32
N LYS A 172 -18.79 -17.35 11.20
CA LYS A 172 -19.48 -16.05 11.19
C LYS A 172 -18.51 -14.89 11.48
N ALA A 173 -17.56 -15.08 12.39
CA ALA A 173 -16.51 -14.10 12.65
C ALA A 173 -15.62 -13.89 11.41
N ALA A 174 -15.27 -14.97 10.71
CA ALA A 174 -14.46 -14.91 9.50
C ALA A 174 -15.12 -14.10 8.37
N ILE A 175 -16.42 -14.31 8.13
CA ILE A 175 -17.18 -13.50 7.17
C ILE A 175 -17.13 -12.01 7.54
N CYS A 176 -17.39 -11.68 8.81
CA CYS A 176 -17.32 -10.29 9.27
C CYS A 176 -15.92 -9.70 9.05
N ALA A 177 -14.86 -10.45 9.31
CA ALA A 177 -13.52 -9.95 9.12
C ALA A 177 -13.12 -9.78 7.65
N VAL A 178 -13.54 -10.70 6.76
CA VAL A 178 -13.37 -10.55 5.31
C VAL A 178 -14.10 -9.29 4.83
N LYS A 179 -15.35 -9.07 5.26
CA LYS A 179 -16.08 -7.82 5.00
C LYS A 179 -15.27 -6.61 5.46
N GLY A 180 -14.75 -6.64 6.70
CA GLY A 180 -13.91 -5.58 7.24
C GLY A 180 -12.69 -5.26 6.36
N ARG A 181 -12.02 -6.28 5.81
CA ARG A 181 -10.89 -6.09 4.89
C ARG A 181 -11.30 -5.56 3.53
N VAL A 182 -12.43 -5.99 2.99
CA VAL A 182 -12.95 -5.50 1.72
C VAL A 182 -13.36 -4.04 1.83
N PHE A 183 -14.16 -3.66 2.84
CA PHE A 183 -14.60 -2.27 3.02
C PHE A 183 -13.44 -1.29 3.27
N MET A 184 -12.35 -1.76 3.87
CA MET A 184 -11.11 -1.00 4.02
C MET A 184 -10.51 -0.50 2.69
N GLU A 185 -10.79 -1.15 1.55
CA GLU A 185 -10.30 -0.71 0.24
C GLU A 185 -11.13 0.47 -0.34
N TYR A 186 -12.31 0.73 0.23
CA TYR A 186 -13.25 1.80 -0.18
C TYR A 186 -13.26 2.99 0.79
N ALA A 187 -12.07 3.37 1.27
CA ALA A 187 -11.88 4.54 2.13
C ALA A 187 -12.38 5.84 1.45
N PRO A 188 -12.80 6.87 2.21
CA PRO A 188 -12.82 6.93 3.67
C PRO A 188 -14.05 6.28 4.31
N LYS A 189 -15.23 6.36 3.70
CA LYS A 189 -16.49 5.82 4.27
C LYS A 189 -16.41 4.32 4.54
N GLY A 190 -15.71 3.58 3.68
CA GLY A 190 -15.46 2.16 3.89
C GLY A 190 -14.65 1.84 5.15
N ASN A 191 -13.84 2.77 5.69
CA ASN A 191 -13.12 2.53 6.95
C ASN A 191 -14.07 2.46 8.15
N ASP A 192 -15.14 3.26 8.17
CA ASP A 192 -16.12 3.26 9.26
C ASP A 192 -16.92 1.96 9.26
N ILE A 193 -17.38 1.54 8.09
CA ILE A 193 -18.09 0.26 7.89
C ILE A 193 -17.16 -0.92 8.21
N ALA A 194 -15.89 -0.84 7.80
CA ALA A 194 -14.91 -1.86 8.13
C ALA A 194 -14.70 -2.02 9.63
N LEU A 195 -14.69 -0.92 10.38
CA LEU A 195 -14.56 -0.94 11.83
C LEU A 195 -15.76 -1.63 12.50
N GLU A 196 -16.97 -1.40 12.00
CA GLU A 196 -18.16 -2.10 12.50
C GLU A 196 -18.03 -3.61 12.32
N PHE A 197 -17.74 -4.07 11.10
CA PHE A 197 -17.59 -5.50 10.83
C PHE A 197 -16.41 -6.13 11.58
N ALA A 198 -15.27 -5.45 11.68
CA ALA A 198 -14.14 -5.95 12.45
C ALA A 198 -14.45 -6.04 13.96
N SER A 199 -15.26 -5.11 14.48
CA SER A 199 -15.74 -5.17 15.87
C SER A 199 -16.68 -6.35 16.08
N ARG A 200 -17.60 -6.61 15.13
CA ARG A 200 -18.47 -7.80 15.16
C ARG A 200 -17.66 -9.10 15.10
N ALA A 201 -16.65 -9.18 14.24
CA ALA A 201 -15.76 -10.35 14.17
C ALA A 201 -15.07 -10.61 15.52
N ARG A 202 -14.52 -9.57 16.15
CA ARG A 202 -13.88 -9.66 17.47
C ARG A 202 -14.88 -10.08 18.57
N ASN A 203 -16.10 -9.55 18.55
CA ASN A 203 -17.13 -9.92 19.53
C ASN A 203 -17.61 -11.36 19.35
N LEU A 204 -17.66 -11.84 18.10
CA LEU A 204 -17.97 -13.23 17.80
C LEU A 204 -16.80 -14.14 18.20
N TYR A 205 -15.55 -13.79 17.99
CA TYR A 205 -14.45 -14.68 18.35
C TYR A 205 -13.23 -13.91 18.86
N SER A 206 -13.29 -13.51 20.13
CA SER A 206 -12.33 -12.58 20.75
C SER A 206 -10.94 -13.16 21.01
N ALA A 207 -10.80 -14.48 20.99
CA ALA A 207 -9.52 -15.16 21.18
C ALA A 207 -8.69 -15.22 19.88
N GLU A 208 -9.31 -15.04 18.72
CA GLU A 208 -8.60 -15.10 17.45
C GLU A 208 -7.80 -13.82 17.22
N HIS A 209 -6.48 -13.99 17.20
CA HIS A 209 -5.54 -12.89 17.09
C HIS A 209 -5.67 -12.15 15.76
N GLU A 210 -5.99 -12.82 14.65
CA GLU A 210 -6.17 -12.17 13.35
C GLU A 210 -7.35 -11.19 13.35
N TRP A 211 -8.46 -11.53 14.01
CA TRP A 211 -9.62 -10.62 14.12
C TRP A 211 -9.28 -9.37 14.94
N ILE A 212 -8.48 -9.52 15.99
CA ILE A 212 -7.96 -8.38 16.77
C ILE A 212 -7.10 -7.48 15.88
N ILE A 213 -6.20 -8.05 15.08
CA ILE A 213 -5.33 -7.28 14.16
C ILE A 213 -6.16 -6.53 13.11
N ILE A 214 -7.17 -7.19 12.50
CA ILE A 214 -8.04 -6.53 11.52
C ILE A 214 -8.80 -5.38 12.17
N TRP A 215 -9.29 -5.56 13.40
CA TRP A 215 -9.93 -4.51 14.17
C TRP A 215 -9.00 -3.33 14.49
N LEU A 216 -7.78 -3.60 14.99
CA LEU A 216 -6.76 -2.57 15.23
C LEU A 216 -6.43 -1.78 13.96
N LYS A 217 -6.31 -2.46 12.81
CA LYS A 217 -6.09 -1.82 11.51
C LYS A 217 -7.26 -0.92 11.10
N ALA A 218 -8.50 -1.38 11.25
CA ALA A 218 -9.70 -0.61 10.95
C ALA A 218 -9.74 0.67 11.79
N LYS A 219 -9.58 0.50 13.11
CA LYS A 219 -9.65 1.58 14.08
C LYS A 219 -8.53 2.61 13.88
N GLY A 220 -7.32 2.14 13.62
CA GLY A 220 -6.20 3.01 13.25
C GLY A 220 -6.45 3.81 11.98
N ARG A 221 -7.11 3.23 10.96
CA ARG A 221 -7.46 3.95 9.71
C ARG A 221 -8.49 5.05 9.96
N VAL A 222 -9.57 4.75 10.70
CA VAL A 222 -10.59 5.74 11.11
C VAL A 222 -9.92 6.88 11.88
N ARG A 223 -9.09 6.56 12.89
CA ARG A 223 -8.36 7.55 13.67
C ARG A 223 -7.46 8.42 12.80
N ARG A 224 -6.60 7.83 11.97
CA ARG A 224 -5.65 8.57 11.11
C ARG A 224 -6.34 9.46 10.08
N TYR A 225 -7.57 9.14 9.67
CA TYR A 225 -8.33 9.93 8.73
C TYR A 225 -9.04 11.12 9.41
N TYR A 226 -9.83 10.86 10.44
CA TYR A 226 -10.65 11.90 11.08
C TYR A 226 -9.90 12.73 12.12
N GLN A 227 -8.92 12.13 12.78
CA GLN A 227 -8.20 12.74 13.89
C GLN A 227 -6.71 12.38 13.83
N PRO A 228 -5.98 12.88 12.81
CA PRO A 228 -4.54 12.70 12.73
C PRO A 228 -3.92 13.24 14.03
N TYR A 229 -2.99 12.48 14.62
CA TYR A 229 -2.35 12.80 15.91
C TYR A 229 -3.20 12.57 17.16
N THR A 230 -4.36 11.93 17.06
CA THR A 230 -5.04 11.39 18.24
C THR A 230 -4.35 10.12 18.73
N MET A 231 -4.37 9.93 20.05
CA MET A 231 -3.86 8.73 20.71
C MET A 231 -4.71 7.53 20.36
N ALA A 232 -4.09 6.36 20.32
CA ALA A 232 -4.84 5.11 20.32
C ALA A 232 -5.64 4.97 21.63
N GLY A 233 -6.85 4.42 21.54
CA GLY A 233 -7.74 4.25 22.69
C GLY A 233 -7.22 3.20 23.68
N ASN A 234 -7.74 3.23 24.91
CA ASN A 234 -7.38 2.24 25.95
C ASN A 234 -7.66 0.81 25.48
N ASP A 235 -8.79 0.60 24.81
CA ASP A 235 -9.16 -0.70 24.25
C ASP A 235 -8.18 -1.19 23.16
N GLU A 236 -7.55 -0.29 22.40
CA GLU A 236 -6.48 -0.65 21.46
C GLU A 236 -5.19 -1.04 22.19
N MET A 237 -4.84 -0.30 23.25
CA MET A 237 -3.67 -0.61 24.08
C MET A 237 -3.85 -1.94 24.84
N ASP A 238 -5.06 -2.23 25.33
CA ASP A 238 -5.39 -3.47 26.03
C ASP A 238 -5.39 -4.68 25.08
N ALA A 239 -5.91 -4.50 23.87
CA ALA A 239 -5.83 -5.50 22.82
C ALA A 239 -4.37 -5.80 22.43
N ALA A 240 -3.55 -4.75 22.25
CA ALA A 240 -2.11 -4.89 21.98
C ALA A 240 -1.38 -5.63 23.11
N LYS A 241 -1.68 -5.29 24.36
CA LYS A 241 -1.10 -5.96 25.53
C LYS A 241 -1.49 -7.44 25.58
N THR A 242 -2.76 -7.75 25.33
CA THR A 242 -3.25 -9.13 25.22
C THR A 242 -2.45 -9.88 24.15
N LEU A 243 -2.38 -9.36 22.92
CA LEU A 243 -1.62 -9.97 21.82
C LEU A 243 -0.15 -10.23 22.20
N CYS A 244 0.53 -9.28 22.81
CA CYS A 244 1.92 -9.46 23.26
C CYS A 244 2.11 -10.62 24.24
N SER A 245 1.11 -10.88 25.08
CA SER A 245 1.12 -11.94 26.09
C SER A 245 0.69 -13.31 25.57
N THR A 246 -0.18 -13.36 24.55
CA THR A 246 -0.83 -14.61 24.12
C THR A 246 -0.30 -15.18 22.80
N THR A 247 0.43 -14.39 21.99
CA THR A 247 0.91 -14.83 20.68
C THR A 247 2.42 -15.01 20.60
N LEU A 248 2.84 -16.01 19.82
CA LEU A 248 4.22 -16.22 19.38
C LEU A 248 4.37 -16.00 17.86
N LYS A 249 3.33 -15.50 17.18
CA LYS A 249 3.36 -15.21 15.75
C LYS A 249 4.04 -13.86 15.49
N SER A 250 5.16 -13.88 14.78
CA SER A 250 5.99 -12.68 14.52
C SER A 250 5.23 -11.57 13.78
N HIS A 251 4.41 -11.88 12.77
CA HIS A 251 3.65 -10.85 12.05
C HIS A 251 2.65 -10.11 12.93
N ILE A 252 2.06 -10.79 13.91
CA ILE A 252 1.11 -10.16 14.84
C ILE A 252 1.86 -9.19 15.75
N LEU A 253 3.02 -9.60 16.27
CA LEU A 253 3.85 -8.74 17.11
C LEU A 253 4.42 -7.53 16.35
N ILE A 254 4.71 -7.67 15.06
CA ILE A 254 5.11 -6.56 14.19
C ILE A 254 4.03 -5.47 14.15
N GLU A 255 2.77 -5.84 13.97
CA GLU A 255 1.64 -4.91 13.95
C GLU A 255 1.47 -4.21 15.32
N VAL A 256 1.64 -4.95 16.41
CA VAL A 256 1.60 -4.36 17.77
C VAL A 256 2.76 -3.38 18.00
N SER A 257 3.96 -3.70 17.54
CA SER A 257 5.11 -2.78 17.60
C SER A 257 4.81 -1.47 16.87
N GLN A 258 4.16 -1.54 15.70
CA GLN A 258 3.76 -0.35 14.95
C GLN A 258 2.75 0.51 15.72
N LEU A 259 1.76 -0.10 16.39
CA LEU A 259 0.81 0.65 17.21
C LEU A 259 1.49 1.39 18.36
N TYR A 260 2.40 0.74 19.09
CA TYR A 260 3.16 1.42 20.15
C TYR A 260 4.09 2.51 19.60
N LYS A 261 4.67 2.31 18.40
CA LYS A 261 5.44 3.35 17.70
C LYS A 261 4.57 4.57 17.40
N GLU A 262 3.36 4.37 16.88
CA GLU A 262 2.40 5.46 16.63
C GLU A 262 2.05 6.21 17.92
N THR A 263 1.76 5.48 18.99
CA THR A 263 1.46 6.04 20.32
C THR A 263 2.64 6.87 20.86
N GLY A 264 3.87 6.37 20.76
CA GLY A 264 5.08 7.10 21.16
C GLY A 264 5.28 8.37 20.32
N PHE A 265 5.00 8.32 19.03
CA PHE A 265 5.04 9.49 18.15
C PHE A 265 4.04 10.56 18.56
N VAL A 266 2.80 10.21 18.87
CA VAL A 266 1.79 11.17 19.30
C VAL A 266 2.18 11.83 20.63
N TYR A 267 2.70 11.07 21.61
CA TYR A 267 3.22 11.68 22.84
C TYR A 267 4.37 12.65 22.60
N LYS A 268 5.27 12.31 21.67
CA LYS A 268 6.35 13.20 21.26
C LYS A 268 5.82 14.51 20.68
N MET A 269 4.81 14.45 19.82
CA MET A 269 4.15 15.63 19.25
C MET A 269 3.49 16.51 20.32
N LYS A 270 3.03 15.90 21.42
CA LYS A 270 2.49 16.59 22.60
C LYS A 270 3.56 17.05 23.60
N ASN A 271 4.85 16.98 23.24
CA ASN A 271 6.00 17.29 24.09
C ASN A 271 6.09 16.45 25.39
N ASN A 272 5.40 15.31 25.48
CA ASN A 272 5.53 14.37 26.59
C ASN A 272 6.61 13.33 26.26
N TYR A 273 7.87 13.72 26.44
CA TYR A 273 9.03 12.89 26.12
C TYR A 273 9.14 11.63 26.99
N SER A 274 8.67 11.69 28.24
CA SER A 274 8.70 10.53 29.15
C SER A 274 7.82 9.39 28.64
N GLU A 275 6.54 9.66 28.37
CA GLU A 275 5.62 8.66 27.83
C GLU A 275 6.02 8.26 26.40
N SER A 276 6.47 9.21 25.57
CA SER A 276 7.02 8.92 24.25
C SER A 276 8.12 7.85 24.32
N ASN A 277 9.11 8.04 25.20
CA ASN A 277 10.24 7.11 25.35
C ASN A 277 9.78 5.74 25.84
N LYS A 278 8.81 5.67 26.76
CA LYS A 278 8.22 4.42 27.24
C LYS A 278 7.58 3.62 26.10
N TYR A 279 6.77 4.26 25.26
CA TYR A 279 6.13 3.58 24.12
C TYR A 279 7.08 3.20 23.00
N TYR A 280 8.10 4.03 22.71
CA TYR A 280 9.17 3.63 21.79
C TYR A 280 9.97 2.44 22.31
N LYS A 281 10.22 2.37 23.62
CA LYS A 281 10.88 1.20 24.23
C LYS A 281 10.03 -0.06 24.09
N LEU A 282 8.73 0.00 24.39
CA LEU A 282 7.81 -1.12 24.17
C LEU A 282 7.82 -1.58 22.70
N ALA A 283 7.73 -0.64 21.76
CA ALA A 283 7.80 -0.96 20.33
C ALA A 283 9.10 -1.66 19.96
N SER A 284 10.24 -1.20 20.50
CA SER A 284 11.56 -1.79 20.30
C SER A 284 11.67 -3.20 20.86
N ASP A 285 11.24 -3.41 22.11
CA ASP A 285 11.28 -4.71 22.79
C ASP A 285 10.45 -5.76 22.04
N ILE A 286 9.27 -5.37 21.54
CA ILE A 286 8.39 -6.24 20.75
C ILE A 286 8.96 -6.51 19.35
N ALA A 287 9.54 -5.50 18.70
CA ALA A 287 10.22 -5.69 17.42
C ALA A 287 11.39 -6.67 17.56
N LYS A 288 12.17 -6.57 18.64
CA LYS A 288 13.25 -7.51 18.94
C LYS A 288 12.73 -8.94 19.14
N LYS A 289 11.69 -9.11 19.97
CA LYS A 289 11.01 -10.41 20.15
C LYS A 289 10.50 -10.97 18.81
N SER A 290 10.01 -10.10 17.92
CA SER A 290 9.54 -10.50 16.58
C SER A 290 10.67 -11.01 15.69
N VAL A 291 11.87 -10.40 15.75
CA VAL A 291 13.06 -10.88 15.03
C VAL A 291 13.45 -12.28 15.50
N GLU A 292 13.48 -12.49 16.82
CA GLU A 292 13.82 -13.78 17.41
C GLU A 292 12.83 -14.88 17.00
N LEU A 293 11.53 -14.57 17.01
CA LEU A 293 10.47 -15.50 16.61
C LEU A 293 10.40 -15.74 15.10
N ALA A 294 10.78 -14.75 14.28
CA ALA A 294 10.83 -14.89 12.83
C ALA A 294 11.86 -15.92 12.38
N LYS A 295 12.89 -16.21 13.19
CA LYS A 295 13.99 -17.14 12.85
C LYS A 295 14.58 -16.80 11.47
N ASP A 296 14.32 -17.64 10.46
CA ASP A 296 14.78 -17.49 9.07
C ASP A 296 13.62 -17.28 8.09
N ASP A 297 12.40 -16.96 8.57
CA ASP A 297 11.28 -16.52 7.73
C ASP A 297 11.64 -15.17 7.08
N THR A 298 12.16 -15.27 5.86
CA THR A 298 12.62 -14.14 5.03
C THR A 298 11.56 -13.04 4.92
N ARG A 299 10.27 -13.40 4.81
CA ARG A 299 9.18 -12.44 4.66
C ARG A 299 9.04 -11.60 5.93
N GLN A 300 9.04 -12.23 7.10
CA GLN A 300 8.96 -11.52 8.38
C GLN A 300 10.19 -10.64 8.60
N LEU A 301 11.38 -11.14 8.29
CA LEU A 301 12.62 -10.36 8.38
C LEU A 301 12.60 -9.13 7.46
N CYS A 302 12.07 -9.26 6.24
CA CYS A 302 11.87 -8.14 5.32
C CYS A 302 10.89 -7.09 5.89
N PHE A 303 9.76 -7.53 6.46
CA PHE A 303 8.80 -6.62 7.08
C PHE A 303 9.42 -5.85 8.25
N ILE A 304 10.21 -6.53 9.10
CA ILE A 304 10.89 -5.88 10.22
C ILE A 304 11.91 -4.85 9.72
N LEU A 305 12.75 -5.22 8.74
CA LEU A 305 13.76 -4.32 8.19
C LEU A 305 13.11 -3.09 7.55
N MET A 306 11.97 -3.23 6.85
CA MET A 306 11.22 -2.09 6.33
C MET A 306 10.77 -1.11 7.42
N ILE A 307 10.34 -1.60 8.59
CA ILE A 307 9.97 -0.74 9.71
C ILE A 307 11.20 -0.03 10.28
N CYS A 308 12.35 -0.70 10.33
CA CYS A 308 13.61 -0.09 10.72
C CYS A 308 14.07 0.97 9.72
N ILE A 309 13.75 0.83 8.43
CA ILE A 309 14.05 1.86 7.44
C ILE A 309 13.26 3.15 7.74
N GLU A 310 11.99 3.02 8.14
CA GLU A 310 11.20 4.19 8.52
C GLU A 310 11.62 4.79 9.87
N ASN A 311 12.17 3.94 10.76
CA ASN A 311 12.57 4.33 12.10
C ASN A 311 13.86 3.60 12.53
N PRO A 312 15.05 4.11 12.16
CA PRO A 312 16.32 3.41 12.39
C PRO A 312 16.72 3.30 13.87
N LYS A 313 16.02 4.00 14.77
CA LYS A 313 16.24 3.89 16.21
C LYS A 313 15.39 2.80 16.87
N LEU A 314 14.54 2.11 16.11
CA LEU A 314 13.66 1.08 16.67
C LEU A 314 14.42 -0.16 17.12
N LEU A 315 15.49 -0.55 16.41
CA LEU A 315 16.34 -1.68 16.78
C LEU A 315 17.81 -1.23 16.88
N SER A 316 18.61 -1.95 17.64
CA SER A 316 20.06 -1.70 17.71
C SER A 316 20.72 -2.00 16.36
N LYS A 317 21.83 -1.32 16.07
CA LYS A 317 22.62 -1.55 14.86
C LYS A 317 23.01 -3.03 14.70
N SER A 318 23.43 -3.68 15.79
CA SER A 318 23.78 -5.12 15.78
C SER A 318 22.65 -6.04 15.33
N ILE A 319 21.39 -5.74 15.68
CA ILE A 319 20.23 -6.54 15.24
C ILE A 319 19.99 -6.27 13.75
N ILE A 320 20.07 -5.02 13.31
CA ILE A 320 19.91 -4.64 11.90
C ILE A 320 20.99 -5.31 11.04
N ASP A 321 22.26 -5.29 11.47
CA ASP A 321 23.38 -5.94 10.77
C ASP A 321 23.16 -7.45 10.64
N ASN A 322 22.60 -8.11 11.67
CA ASN A 322 22.22 -9.52 11.61
C ASN A 322 21.08 -9.76 10.60
N LEU A 323 20.03 -8.92 10.61
CA LEU A 323 18.95 -9.00 9.61
C LEU A 323 19.49 -8.88 8.18
N ILE A 324 20.37 -7.91 7.94
CA ILE A 324 21.01 -7.71 6.63
C ILE A 324 21.83 -8.94 6.24
N THR A 325 22.64 -9.47 7.17
CA THR A 325 23.46 -10.67 6.93
C THR A 325 22.61 -11.86 6.51
N LYS A 326 21.49 -12.11 7.21
CA LYS A 326 20.55 -13.18 6.85
C LYS A 326 19.91 -12.97 5.49
N LEU A 327 19.58 -11.74 5.14
CA LEU A 327 18.87 -11.40 3.91
C LEU A 327 19.78 -11.30 2.68
N THR A 328 21.05 -10.92 2.82
CA THR A 328 21.96 -10.58 1.71
C THR A 328 22.08 -11.69 0.65
N ASN A 329 22.03 -12.96 1.07
CA ASN A 329 22.19 -14.11 0.18
C ASN A 329 20.85 -14.70 -0.31
N VAL A 330 19.72 -14.14 0.10
CA VAL A 330 18.40 -14.65 -0.29
C VAL A 330 18.01 -14.10 -1.66
N LYS A 331 17.88 -15.00 -2.64
CA LYS A 331 17.42 -14.65 -4.00
C LYS A 331 15.91 -14.42 -4.02
N ASN A 332 15.49 -13.20 -3.70
CA ASN A 332 14.09 -12.81 -3.70
C ASN A 332 13.94 -11.32 -4.01
N SER A 333 13.01 -10.96 -4.90
CA SER A 333 12.81 -9.59 -5.38
C SER A 333 12.44 -8.60 -4.26
N ARG A 334 11.72 -9.06 -3.23
CA ARG A 334 11.41 -8.28 -2.03
C ARG A 334 12.65 -7.98 -1.24
N VAL A 335 13.49 -8.99 -1.06
CA VAL A 335 14.73 -8.85 -0.29
C VAL A 335 15.62 -7.80 -0.95
N ASP A 336 15.78 -7.89 -2.27
CA ASP A 336 16.51 -6.90 -3.04
C ASP A 336 15.88 -5.49 -2.95
N GLN A 337 14.55 -5.37 -2.98
CA GLN A 337 13.89 -4.10 -2.77
C GLN A 337 14.20 -3.51 -1.38
N VAL A 338 14.04 -4.30 -0.31
CA VAL A 338 14.23 -3.84 1.07
C VAL A 338 15.70 -3.51 1.35
N LEU A 339 16.64 -4.36 0.91
CA LEU A 339 18.07 -4.09 1.03
C LEU A 339 18.50 -2.86 0.23
N GLY A 340 17.98 -2.72 -1.00
CA GLY A 340 18.21 -1.54 -1.83
C GLY A 340 17.76 -0.24 -1.13
N LEU A 341 16.55 -0.26 -0.56
CA LEU A 341 16.03 0.86 0.24
C LEU A 341 16.83 1.13 1.52
N TYR A 342 17.30 0.07 2.19
CA TYR A 342 18.13 0.20 3.39
C TYR A 342 19.44 0.92 3.06
N TYR A 343 20.18 0.45 2.05
CA TYR A 343 21.43 1.06 1.65
C TYR A 343 21.25 2.47 1.10
N LEU A 344 20.15 2.75 0.39
CA LEU A 344 19.81 4.08 -0.10
C LEU A 344 19.54 5.07 1.05
N LYS A 345 18.68 4.71 2.00
CA LYS A 345 18.15 5.66 2.99
C LYS A 345 18.95 5.73 4.29
N HIS A 346 19.59 4.64 4.72
CA HIS A 346 20.29 4.56 6.00
C HIS A 346 21.80 4.63 5.87
N GLU A 347 22.40 3.66 5.21
CA GLU A 347 23.86 3.60 5.06
C GLU A 347 24.36 4.67 4.08
N LYS A 348 23.50 5.10 3.15
CA LYS A 348 23.87 5.94 1.99
C LYS A 348 24.99 5.30 1.15
N ASP A 349 25.01 3.97 1.10
CA ASP A 349 25.89 3.18 0.24
C ASP A 349 25.21 3.00 -1.12
N TYR A 350 25.34 4.01 -1.97
CA TYR A 350 24.64 4.05 -3.25
C TYR A 350 25.11 2.95 -4.21
N ALA A 351 26.35 2.46 -4.08
CA ALA A 351 26.86 1.34 -4.87
C ALA A 351 26.13 0.03 -4.51
N LYS A 352 25.98 -0.29 -3.22
CA LYS A 352 25.19 -1.46 -2.79
C LYS A 352 23.70 -1.29 -3.06
N ALA A 353 23.17 -0.08 -2.85
CA ALA A 353 21.78 0.22 -3.19
C ALA A 353 21.51 -0.08 -4.67
N LYS A 354 22.38 0.38 -5.58
CA LYS A 354 22.29 0.13 -7.02
C LYS A 354 22.27 -1.37 -7.34
N ILE A 355 23.14 -2.18 -6.73
CA ILE A 355 23.19 -3.64 -6.97
C ILE A 355 21.85 -4.30 -6.65
N HIS A 356 21.31 -4.05 -5.45
CA HIS A 356 20.05 -4.66 -5.04
C HIS A 356 18.86 -4.11 -5.83
N LEU A 357 18.81 -2.79 -6.05
CA LEU A 357 17.72 -2.19 -6.83
C LEU A 357 17.74 -2.64 -8.29
N TYR A 358 18.92 -2.88 -8.88
CA TYR A 358 19.03 -3.46 -10.22
C TYR A 358 18.42 -4.88 -10.28
N ARG A 359 18.72 -5.72 -9.29
CA ARG A 359 18.14 -7.09 -9.21
C ARG A 359 16.62 -7.06 -9.04
N GLY A 360 16.11 -6.19 -8.17
CA GLY A 360 14.66 -6.05 -8.02
C GLY A 360 13.98 -5.48 -9.28
N LYS A 361 14.62 -4.53 -10.01
CA LYS A 361 14.14 -4.08 -11.33
C LYS A 361 14.10 -5.24 -12.32
N ALA A 362 15.15 -6.06 -12.39
CA ALA A 362 15.20 -7.22 -13.29
C ALA A 362 14.10 -8.25 -13.00
N ALA A 363 13.58 -8.29 -11.77
CA ALA A 363 12.42 -9.07 -11.38
C ALA A 363 11.06 -8.37 -11.64
N GLY A 364 11.04 -7.26 -12.40
CA GLY A 364 9.81 -6.55 -12.78
C GLY A 364 9.25 -5.60 -11.72
N GLN A 365 10.02 -5.21 -10.69
CA GLN A 365 9.51 -4.34 -9.62
C GLN A 365 9.56 -2.85 -9.99
N PHE A 366 8.40 -2.25 -10.25
CA PHE A 366 8.27 -0.84 -10.63
C PHE A 366 8.91 0.13 -9.62
N ASN A 367 8.59 -0.03 -8.33
CA ASN A 367 9.12 0.85 -7.28
C ASN A 367 10.64 0.76 -7.20
N THR A 368 11.20 -0.43 -7.41
CA THR A 368 12.63 -0.65 -7.41
C THR A 368 13.29 0.01 -8.63
N ALA A 369 12.68 -0.08 -9.81
CA ALA A 369 13.14 0.62 -11.01
C ALA A 369 13.16 2.14 -10.82
N LEU A 370 12.13 2.70 -10.17
CA LEU A 370 12.05 4.12 -9.86
C LEU A 370 13.15 4.57 -8.88
N GLN A 371 13.39 3.80 -7.82
CA GLN A 371 14.46 4.07 -6.85
C GLN A 371 15.86 3.87 -7.44
N LEU A 372 16.01 2.96 -8.41
CA LEU A 372 17.27 2.80 -9.14
C LEU A 372 17.62 4.08 -9.92
N ILE A 373 16.65 4.71 -10.59
CA ILE A 373 16.86 6.01 -11.26
C ILE A 373 17.32 7.07 -10.26
N GLU A 374 16.70 7.13 -9.07
CA GLU A 374 17.10 8.05 -8.00
C GLU A 374 18.56 7.81 -7.60
N VAL A 375 18.97 6.56 -7.41
CA VAL A 375 20.36 6.20 -7.10
C VAL A 375 21.31 6.59 -8.23
N GLU A 376 20.96 6.35 -9.50
CA GLU A 376 21.79 6.78 -10.64
C GLU A 376 21.96 8.30 -10.67
N CYS A 377 20.91 9.06 -10.37
CA CYS A 377 20.96 10.52 -10.29
C CYS A 377 21.73 11.05 -9.07
N LEU A 378 21.94 10.22 -8.04
CA LEU A 378 22.81 10.54 -6.90
C LEU A 378 24.28 10.23 -7.21
N LEU A 379 24.54 9.18 -8.00
CA LEU A 379 25.89 8.78 -8.40
C LEU A 379 26.48 9.63 -9.52
N GLN A 380 25.63 10.19 -10.39
CA GLN A 380 26.05 11.00 -11.53
C GLN A 380 25.02 12.09 -11.86
N SER A 381 25.44 13.12 -12.60
CA SER A 381 24.54 14.20 -12.99
C SER A 381 23.38 13.70 -13.85
N VAL A 382 22.19 14.28 -13.68
CA VAL A 382 21.04 14.03 -14.57
C VAL A 382 21.32 14.41 -16.04
N LYS A 383 22.35 15.22 -16.31
CA LYS A 383 22.81 15.56 -17.66
C LYS A 383 23.64 14.45 -18.31
N THR A 384 24.29 13.59 -17.51
CA THR A 384 25.14 12.50 -18.01
C THR A 384 24.43 11.16 -17.94
N PHE A 385 23.62 10.94 -16.92
CA PHE A 385 22.73 9.78 -16.86
C PHE A 385 21.68 9.86 -17.98
N PRO A 386 21.41 8.79 -18.74
CA PRO A 386 20.38 8.77 -19.79
C PRO A 386 18.96 8.75 -19.19
N TYR A 387 18.58 9.85 -18.50
CA TYR A 387 17.38 9.96 -17.69
C TYR A 387 16.10 9.76 -18.50
N VAL A 388 15.96 10.51 -19.60
CA VAL A 388 14.81 10.43 -20.51
C VAL A 388 14.70 9.05 -21.14
N ASN A 389 15.81 8.51 -21.68
CA ASN A 389 15.80 7.19 -22.31
C ASN A 389 15.41 6.09 -21.31
N THR A 390 15.93 6.17 -20.07
CA THR A 390 15.58 5.19 -19.02
C THR A 390 14.10 5.26 -18.65
N LEU A 391 13.53 6.46 -18.53
CA LEU A 391 12.10 6.63 -18.25
C LEU A 391 11.22 6.18 -19.42
N ASN A 392 11.62 6.42 -20.67
CA ASN A 392 10.92 5.91 -21.84
C ASN A 392 10.94 4.37 -21.89
N MET A 393 12.07 3.73 -21.62
CA MET A 393 12.13 2.26 -21.50
C MET A 393 11.18 1.75 -20.40
N MET A 394 11.16 2.41 -19.24
CA MET A 394 10.21 2.07 -18.18
C MET A 394 8.75 2.27 -18.60
N TYR A 395 8.44 3.27 -19.43
CA TYR A 395 7.08 3.52 -19.92
C TYR A 395 6.56 2.34 -20.76
N ASP A 396 7.46 1.72 -21.53
CA ASP A 396 7.19 0.55 -22.35
C ASP A 396 7.08 -0.72 -21.48
N ASP A 397 7.99 -0.91 -20.53
CA ASP A 397 8.03 -2.07 -19.63
C ASP A 397 6.84 -2.13 -18.65
N PHE A 398 6.26 -0.98 -18.28
CA PHE A 398 5.19 -0.88 -17.28
C PHE A 398 3.90 -0.31 -17.88
N PRO A 399 3.01 -1.15 -18.45
CA PRO A 399 1.82 -0.69 -19.16
C PRO A 399 0.72 -0.11 -18.28
N ASN A 400 0.80 -0.30 -16.96
CA ASN A 400 -0.19 0.20 -16.02
C ASN A 400 -0.33 1.74 -16.09
N PRO A 401 -1.53 2.29 -16.34
CA PRO A 401 -1.73 3.73 -16.51
C PRO A 401 -1.27 4.59 -15.32
N VAL A 402 -1.47 4.12 -14.08
CA VAL A 402 -1.04 4.85 -12.88
C VAL A 402 0.49 4.87 -12.75
N ARG A 403 1.17 3.75 -13.07
CA ARG A 403 2.64 3.70 -13.14
C ARG A 403 3.17 4.63 -14.24
N ARG A 404 2.50 4.66 -15.40
CA ARG A 404 2.81 5.57 -16.50
C ARG A 404 2.65 7.04 -16.13
N LEU A 405 1.61 7.42 -15.37
CA LEU A 405 1.51 8.78 -14.83
C LEU A 405 2.72 9.16 -13.97
N ILE A 406 3.25 8.24 -13.16
CA ILE A 406 4.46 8.51 -12.35
C ILE A 406 5.66 8.77 -13.26
N ILE A 407 5.87 7.93 -14.28
CA ILE A 407 6.97 8.07 -15.24
C ILE A 407 6.86 9.40 -16.01
N LEU A 408 5.70 9.66 -16.61
CA LEU A 408 5.43 10.86 -17.41
C LEU A 408 5.58 12.14 -16.59
N LYS A 409 5.14 12.13 -15.33
CA LYS A 409 5.38 13.24 -14.40
C LYS A 409 6.86 13.55 -14.23
N HIS A 410 7.73 12.54 -14.17
CA HIS A 410 9.17 12.76 -14.05
C HIS A 410 9.81 13.27 -15.35
N LEU A 411 9.31 12.83 -16.51
CA LEU A 411 9.68 13.41 -17.81
C LEU A 411 9.26 14.89 -17.89
N LEU A 412 8.05 15.22 -17.44
CA LEU A 412 7.58 16.60 -17.35
C LEU A 412 8.50 17.46 -16.46
N ILE A 413 8.90 16.97 -15.28
CA ILE A 413 9.87 17.70 -14.43
C ILE A 413 11.18 17.97 -15.18
N TYR A 414 11.73 16.95 -15.85
CA TYR A 414 13.00 17.08 -16.59
C TYR A 414 12.91 18.15 -17.68
N TYR A 415 11.87 18.12 -18.52
CA TYR A 415 11.72 19.08 -19.60
C TYR A 415 11.32 20.47 -19.14
N ASN A 416 10.64 20.60 -18.00
CA ASN A 416 10.33 21.90 -17.38
C ASN A 416 11.57 22.55 -16.75
N TYR A 417 12.41 21.76 -16.08
CA TYR A 417 13.47 22.30 -15.22
C TYR A 417 14.87 22.19 -15.82
N CYS A 418 15.23 21.01 -16.35
CA CYS A 418 16.59 20.71 -16.80
C CYS A 418 16.84 21.18 -18.23
N GLU A 419 15.99 20.77 -19.17
CA GLU A 419 16.18 21.06 -20.60
C GLU A 419 15.48 22.34 -21.03
N LYS A 420 14.36 22.70 -20.38
CA LYS A 420 13.49 23.83 -20.75
C LYS A 420 13.05 23.76 -22.21
N ASN A 421 12.47 22.62 -22.60
CA ASN A 421 12.03 22.33 -23.97
C ASN A 421 10.49 22.30 -24.05
N PRO A 422 9.84 23.39 -24.53
CA PRO A 422 8.40 23.49 -24.68
C PRO A 422 7.74 22.38 -25.50
N LYS A 423 8.39 21.94 -26.58
CA LYS A 423 7.81 20.96 -27.51
C LYS A 423 7.72 19.58 -26.86
N GLU A 424 8.82 19.12 -26.26
CA GLU A 424 8.81 17.85 -25.54
C GLU A 424 7.93 17.93 -24.28
N MET A 425 7.90 19.07 -23.59
CA MET A 425 6.98 19.28 -22.49
C MET A 425 5.51 19.10 -22.93
N MET A 426 5.10 19.71 -24.05
CA MET A 426 3.74 19.56 -24.58
C MET A 426 3.44 18.12 -24.98
N ARG A 427 4.39 17.45 -25.64
CA ARG A 427 4.28 16.02 -26.02
C ARG A 427 4.01 15.14 -24.80
N TYR A 428 4.82 15.27 -23.74
CA TYR A 428 4.65 14.45 -22.54
C TYR A 428 3.43 14.86 -21.70
N LEU A 429 3.00 16.13 -21.79
CA LEU A 429 1.75 16.57 -21.16
C LEU A 429 0.54 15.94 -21.84
N LYS A 430 0.53 15.86 -23.18
CA LYS A 430 -0.49 15.12 -23.94
C LYS A 430 -0.53 13.67 -23.50
N LEU A 431 0.61 12.97 -23.52
CA LEU A 431 0.68 11.58 -23.04
C LEU A 431 0.17 11.42 -21.60
N TYR A 432 0.40 12.41 -20.73
CA TYR A 432 -0.06 12.39 -19.34
C TYR A 432 -1.58 12.52 -19.24
N ILE A 433 -2.18 13.41 -20.03
CA ILE A 433 -3.63 13.63 -20.08
C ILE A 433 -4.34 12.44 -20.71
N ASP A 434 -3.75 11.85 -21.75
CA ASP A 434 -4.31 10.72 -22.50
C ASP A 434 -4.27 9.39 -21.72
N GLN A 435 -3.61 9.33 -20.55
CA GLN A 435 -3.70 8.14 -19.71
C GLN A 435 -5.14 7.95 -19.23
N ASP A 436 -5.64 6.72 -19.35
CA ASP A 436 -6.96 6.29 -18.86
C ASP A 436 -6.97 6.19 -17.33
N VAL A 437 -6.95 7.37 -16.69
CA VAL A 437 -6.97 7.57 -15.25
C VAL A 437 -7.84 8.79 -14.95
N ASP A 438 -8.60 8.74 -13.86
CA ASP A 438 -9.43 9.86 -13.42
C ASP A 438 -8.62 11.15 -13.22
N ASP A 439 -9.19 12.26 -13.65
CA ASP A 439 -8.53 13.57 -13.66
C ASP A 439 -8.22 14.10 -12.24
N THR A 440 -8.98 13.71 -11.21
CA THR A 440 -8.65 14.05 -9.82
C THR A 440 -7.37 13.35 -9.35
N ILE A 441 -7.14 12.12 -9.81
CA ILE A 441 -5.93 11.35 -9.53
C ILE A 441 -4.74 11.97 -10.28
N LYS A 442 -4.92 12.34 -11.56
CA LYS A 442 -3.92 13.09 -12.33
C LYS A 442 -3.52 14.38 -11.61
N LYS A 443 -4.50 15.21 -11.23
CA LYS A 443 -4.25 16.43 -10.44
C LYS A 443 -3.44 16.13 -9.19
N ARG A 444 -3.86 15.14 -8.39
CA ARG A 444 -3.17 14.75 -7.15
C ARG A 444 -1.72 14.33 -7.39
N HIS A 445 -1.45 13.57 -8.44
CA HIS A 445 -0.09 13.14 -8.80
C HIS A 445 0.82 14.33 -9.06
N LEU A 446 0.33 15.36 -9.74
CA LEU A 446 1.05 16.61 -9.98
C LEU A 446 1.21 17.44 -8.70
N THR A 447 0.18 17.52 -7.86
CA THR A 447 0.19 18.29 -6.59
C THR A 447 1.28 17.81 -5.63
N TYR A 448 1.43 16.50 -5.43
CA TYR A 448 2.38 15.94 -4.46
C TYR A 448 3.67 15.41 -5.12
N THR A 449 4.02 15.96 -6.28
CA THR A 449 5.23 15.59 -7.02
C THR A 449 6.50 15.84 -6.21
N ARG A 450 7.45 14.90 -6.30
CA ARG A 450 8.83 15.09 -5.85
C ARG A 450 9.77 14.59 -6.95
N PRO A 451 10.84 15.32 -7.29
CA PRO A 451 11.80 14.88 -8.30
C PRO A 451 12.65 13.70 -7.81
N LEU A 452 13.15 12.87 -8.74
CA LEU A 452 14.10 11.76 -8.46
C LEU A 452 15.56 12.23 -8.42
N PHE A 453 15.81 13.49 -8.74
CA PHE A 453 17.12 14.11 -8.74
C PHE A 453 17.03 15.41 -7.95
N TYR A 454 18.19 15.95 -7.59
CA TYR A 454 18.25 17.19 -6.85
C TYR A 454 17.73 18.36 -7.69
N VAL A 455 16.75 19.06 -7.15
CA VAL A 455 16.17 20.31 -7.66
C VAL A 455 16.07 21.25 -6.46
N ASP A 456 16.47 22.52 -6.62
CA ASP A 456 16.42 23.53 -5.55
C ASP A 456 14.98 23.93 -5.16
N THR A 457 13.98 23.38 -5.85
CA THR A 457 12.54 23.71 -5.75
C THR A 457 11.69 22.43 -5.70
N TYR A 458 10.40 22.54 -5.34
CA TYR A 458 9.41 21.44 -5.25
C TYR A 458 9.36 20.69 -3.91
N ASP A 459 9.41 21.45 -2.83
CA ASP A 459 9.35 20.93 -1.45
C ASP A 459 7.95 20.92 -0.87
N LYS A 460 7.11 21.83 -1.35
CA LYS A 460 5.73 21.95 -0.91
C LYS A 460 4.77 21.39 -1.96
N PRO A 461 3.59 20.91 -1.52
CA PRO A 461 2.51 20.59 -2.44
C PRO A 461 2.21 21.75 -3.39
N ASN A 462 1.79 21.42 -4.61
CA ASN A 462 1.45 22.33 -5.72
C ASN A 462 2.60 23.10 -6.36
N GLU A 463 3.81 23.13 -5.80
CA GLU A 463 4.90 23.93 -6.40
C GLU A 463 5.21 23.52 -7.85
N PHE A 464 5.32 22.22 -8.12
CA PHE A 464 5.54 21.75 -9.49
C PHE A 464 4.35 22.02 -10.40
N MET A 465 3.13 21.78 -9.91
CA MET A 465 1.91 22.04 -10.68
C MET A 465 1.79 23.51 -11.08
N ASN A 466 2.10 24.44 -10.17
CA ASN A 466 2.06 25.87 -10.45
C ASN A 466 3.10 26.27 -11.49
N VAL A 467 4.32 25.71 -11.42
CA VAL A 467 5.35 25.94 -12.43
C VAL A 467 4.93 25.38 -13.78
N LEU A 468 4.37 24.17 -13.82
CA LEU A 468 3.85 23.57 -15.04
C LEU A 468 2.71 24.40 -15.64
N SER A 469 1.77 24.87 -14.81
CA SER A 469 0.67 25.77 -15.24
C SER A 469 1.20 27.02 -15.90
N LYS A 470 2.12 27.72 -15.21
CA LYS A 470 2.72 28.95 -15.75
C LYS A 470 3.44 28.70 -17.07
N ASN A 471 4.24 27.62 -17.13
CA ASN A 471 4.95 27.28 -18.34
C ASN A 471 3.98 26.95 -19.49
N VAL A 472 2.88 26.23 -19.23
CA VAL A 472 1.83 25.95 -20.22
C VAL A 472 1.11 27.23 -20.67
N GLU A 473 0.84 28.16 -19.76
CA GLU A 473 0.26 29.48 -20.09
C GLU A 473 1.19 30.29 -21.01
N ASP A 474 2.50 30.29 -20.72
CA ASP A 474 3.51 30.94 -21.56
C ASP A 474 3.57 30.32 -22.98
N LEU A 475 3.11 29.08 -23.14
CA LEU A 475 3.00 28.42 -24.44
C LEU A 475 1.80 28.87 -25.27
N ILE A 476 0.80 29.57 -24.72
CA ILE A 476 -0.40 29.99 -25.47
C ILE A 476 -0.06 30.84 -26.70
N ASN A 477 1.09 31.53 -26.67
CA ASN A 477 1.58 32.38 -27.76
C ASN A 477 2.26 31.60 -28.92
N TYR A 478 2.42 30.28 -28.81
CA TYR A 478 3.01 29.46 -29.87
C TYR A 478 1.96 29.01 -30.90
N LYS A 479 2.40 28.76 -32.14
CA LYS A 479 1.57 28.16 -33.19
C LYS A 479 1.39 26.65 -32.95
N TRP A 480 0.44 26.30 -32.09
CA TRP A 480 0.07 24.92 -31.82
C TRP A 480 -0.99 24.38 -32.78
N SER A 481 -0.92 23.06 -33.01
CA SER A 481 -1.98 22.28 -33.66
C SER A 481 -3.27 22.29 -32.84
N ILE A 482 -4.38 21.84 -33.46
CA ILE A 482 -5.68 21.73 -32.79
C ILE A 482 -5.60 20.76 -31.60
N GLU A 483 -4.93 19.62 -31.76
CA GLU A 483 -4.77 18.61 -30.71
C GLU A 483 -3.98 19.14 -29.50
N GLU A 484 -2.92 19.92 -29.74
CA GLU A 484 -2.13 20.52 -28.66
C GLU A 484 -2.93 21.59 -27.90
N LYS A 485 -3.77 22.36 -28.59
CA LYS A 485 -4.70 23.30 -27.92
C LYS A 485 -5.71 22.57 -27.05
N GLN A 486 -6.28 21.46 -27.54
CA GLN A 486 -7.16 20.60 -26.74
C GLN A 486 -6.46 20.04 -25.51
N THR A 487 -5.17 19.69 -25.63
CA THR A 487 -4.34 19.24 -24.50
C THR A 487 -4.25 20.32 -23.41
N ILE A 488 -4.01 21.57 -23.79
CA ILE A 488 -3.98 22.72 -22.87
C ILE A 488 -5.35 22.91 -22.20
N ASP A 489 -6.44 22.85 -22.97
CA ASP A 489 -7.79 23.00 -22.43
C ASP A 489 -8.15 21.90 -21.42
N CYS A 490 -7.80 20.64 -21.74
CA CYS A 490 -7.96 19.51 -20.83
C CYS A 490 -7.12 19.71 -19.55
N PHE A 491 -5.86 20.15 -19.67
CA PHE A 491 -5.03 20.43 -18.51
C PHE A 491 -5.64 21.51 -17.61
N ASN A 492 -6.16 22.59 -18.22
CA ASN A 492 -6.83 23.67 -17.48
C ASN A 492 -8.11 23.19 -16.78
N LYS A 493 -8.84 22.22 -17.34
CA LYS A 493 -9.96 21.57 -16.66
C LYS A 493 -9.48 20.80 -15.43
N ILE A 494 -8.41 20.00 -15.57
CA ILE A 494 -7.79 19.26 -14.46
C ILE A 494 -7.40 20.23 -13.33
N LEU A 495 -6.76 21.36 -13.65
CA LEU A 495 -6.36 22.37 -12.65
C LEU A 495 -7.55 22.93 -11.87
N LYS A 496 -8.71 23.11 -12.52
CA LYS A 496 -9.93 23.67 -11.92
C LYS A 496 -10.73 22.68 -11.05
N LEU A 497 -10.41 21.38 -11.06
CA LEU A 497 -11.10 20.40 -10.23
C LEU A 497 -10.91 20.74 -8.74
N ASN A 498 -11.98 20.77 -7.96
CA ASN A 498 -11.84 20.93 -6.50
C ASN A 498 -11.11 19.71 -5.94
N SER A 499 -9.94 19.94 -5.34
CA SER A 499 -9.26 18.92 -4.57
C SER A 499 -9.88 18.86 -3.18
N ASP A 500 -11.16 18.49 -3.05
CA ASP A 500 -11.82 18.34 -1.74
C ASP A 500 -11.29 17.13 -0.92
N ASP A 501 -10.19 16.53 -1.37
CA ASP A 501 -9.51 15.37 -0.79
C ASP A 501 -8.20 15.69 -0.03
N ASP A 502 -8.08 16.90 0.54
CA ASP A 502 -7.00 17.23 1.50
C ASP A 502 -7.00 16.30 2.75
N LYS A 503 -7.99 15.42 2.88
CA LYS A 503 -8.09 14.40 3.93
C LYS A 503 -7.64 13.00 3.51
N PHE A 504 -7.18 12.79 2.27
CA PHE A 504 -6.80 11.44 1.83
C PHE A 504 -5.41 11.06 2.35
N ASN A 505 -5.38 10.60 3.60
CA ASN A 505 -4.20 10.05 4.25
C ASN A 505 -3.82 8.75 3.52
N ASP A 506 -2.84 8.85 2.64
CA ASP A 506 -2.27 7.71 1.91
C ASP A 506 -1.78 6.71 2.96
N SER A 507 -2.47 5.58 3.09
CA SER A 507 -2.21 4.60 4.15
C SER A 507 -0.82 3.94 4.07
N ASN A 508 -0.02 4.31 3.06
CA ASN A 508 1.37 3.91 2.87
C ASN A 508 2.39 5.04 3.17
N LYS A 509 1.96 6.20 3.67
CA LYS A 509 2.86 7.20 4.27
C LYS A 509 2.86 7.10 5.78
N THR A 510 3.50 6.06 6.29
CA THR A 510 4.20 6.15 7.56
C THR A 510 5.29 7.23 7.42
N THR A 511 4.98 8.41 7.95
CA THR A 511 5.93 9.34 8.54
C THR A 511 7.02 9.88 7.60
N ILE A 512 6.72 10.96 6.89
CA ILE A 512 7.78 11.86 6.41
C ILE A 512 8.30 12.63 7.62
N ASN A 513 9.45 12.22 8.14
CA ASN A 513 10.28 13.06 9.00
C ASN A 513 10.51 14.40 8.29
N LYS A 514 10.03 15.51 8.87
CA LYS A 514 10.44 16.88 8.50
C LYS A 514 11.97 17.09 8.61
N LYS A 515 12.73 16.12 9.13
CA LYS A 515 14.21 16.13 9.17
C LYS A 515 14.91 15.52 7.97
N ASN A 516 14.19 15.10 6.92
CA ASN A 516 14.82 14.66 5.67
C ASN A 516 15.42 15.81 4.82
N GLU A 517 15.52 17.03 5.35
CA GLU A 517 16.27 18.12 4.71
C GLU A 517 17.79 17.83 4.62
N SER A 518 18.32 16.89 5.41
CA SER A 518 19.77 16.65 5.51
C SER A 518 20.41 15.92 4.32
N TRP A 519 19.69 15.13 3.53
CA TRP A 519 20.30 14.36 2.43
C TRP A 519 20.50 15.17 1.15
N ARG A 520 19.83 16.32 1.04
CA ARG A 520 19.84 17.17 -0.16
C ARG A 520 21.10 18.01 -0.35
N LYS A 521 21.97 18.11 0.65
CA LYS A 521 23.17 18.96 0.60
C LYS A 521 24.47 18.23 0.22
N GLN A 522 24.42 16.96 -0.16
CA GLN A 522 25.63 16.17 -0.40
C GLN A 522 25.75 15.78 -1.88
N ARG A 523 26.40 16.64 -2.66
CA ARG A 523 27.08 16.23 -3.90
C ARG A 523 28.36 15.51 -3.48
N ILE A 524 28.55 14.27 -3.90
CA ILE A 524 29.83 13.57 -3.71
C ILE A 524 30.71 13.98 -4.89
N ASP A 525 31.79 14.70 -4.60
CA ASP A 525 32.91 14.80 -5.56
C ASP A 525 33.56 13.41 -5.63
N LEU A 526 33.34 12.72 -6.74
CA LEU A 526 33.95 11.40 -7.02
C LEU A 526 35.41 11.51 -7.48
N SER A 527 36.09 12.62 -7.23
CA SER A 527 37.50 12.80 -7.54
C SER A 527 38.37 12.58 -6.29
N GLU A 528 38.45 11.35 -5.80
CA GLU A 528 39.64 10.89 -5.05
C GLU A 528 39.67 9.36 -4.95
N ASN A 529 39.89 8.74 -6.10
CA ASN A 529 40.54 7.43 -6.15
C ASN A 529 42.05 7.68 -6.00
N ARG A 530 42.53 7.84 -4.77
CA ARG A 530 43.93 7.61 -4.41
C ARG A 530 43.98 6.83 -3.10
N SER A 531 44.46 5.60 -3.22
CA SER A 531 45.10 4.83 -2.17
C SER A 531 45.82 5.71 -1.16
N ASN A 532 45.60 5.50 0.14
CA ASN A 532 46.69 5.53 1.11
C ASN A 532 46.36 4.77 2.39
N GLU A 533 47.32 3.95 2.75
CA GLU A 533 47.41 3.06 3.89
C GLU A 533 47.54 3.84 5.21
N SER A 534 47.26 3.13 6.30
CA SER A 534 47.80 3.35 7.65
C SER A 534 47.50 4.67 8.38
N TYR A 535 46.62 4.60 9.37
CA TYR A 535 46.75 5.40 10.60
C TYR A 535 46.45 4.52 11.83
N GLN A 536 47.32 3.53 12.05
CA GLN A 536 47.73 3.15 13.40
C GLN A 536 49.06 3.84 13.65
N GLN A 537 49.09 4.86 14.52
CA GLN A 537 50.16 5.16 15.48
C GLN A 537 50.02 6.58 16.04
N LYS A 538 50.48 6.74 17.29
CA LYS A 538 50.62 7.96 18.10
C LYS A 538 49.41 8.38 18.95
N ASN A 539 49.10 7.53 19.92
CA ASN A 539 48.80 8.00 21.27
C ASN A 539 49.90 7.46 22.18
N GLU A 540 50.90 8.28 22.51
CA GLU A 540 51.66 8.09 23.75
C GLU A 540 52.46 9.34 24.13
N SER A 541 52.44 9.62 25.44
CA SER A 541 53.49 10.30 26.21
C SER A 541 53.70 11.79 25.97
N TRP A 542 53.12 12.64 26.84
CA TRP A 542 53.89 13.64 27.62
C TRP A 542 53.20 13.91 28.97
N ARG A 543 53.76 13.32 30.04
CA ARG A 543 53.64 13.78 31.44
C ARG A 543 55.06 14.07 31.94
N LYS A 544 55.31 15.30 32.44
CA LYS A 544 56.12 15.66 33.63
C LYS A 544 56.23 17.20 33.67
N GLN A 545 55.57 17.90 34.60
CA GLN A 545 55.84 18.14 36.02
C GLN A 545 56.95 19.15 36.34
N ARG A 546 56.64 19.98 37.36
CA ARG A 546 57.46 20.85 38.24
C ARG A 546 57.62 22.31 37.76
N ASN A 547 57.54 23.36 38.59
CA ASN A 547 57.70 23.48 40.06
C ASN A 547 57.15 24.87 40.57
N PRO A 548 57.31 25.30 41.86
CA PRO A 548 56.30 26.03 42.63
C PRO A 548 56.76 27.41 43.20
N ARG A 549 55.89 28.00 44.05
CA ARG A 549 56.08 29.12 45.03
C ARG A 549 56.14 30.53 44.43
N TYR A 550 55.70 31.63 45.05
CA TYR A 550 55.15 32.08 46.36
C TYR A 550 54.03 33.11 45.99
N GLU A 551 53.01 33.53 46.76
CA GLU A 551 52.76 33.71 48.20
C GLU A 551 51.33 33.28 48.57
#